data_AF-A0A7Z1S0J7-F1
#
_entry.id   AF-A0A7Z1S0J7-F1
#
_cell.length_a   1.000
_cell.length_b   1.000
_cell.length_c   1.000
_cell.angle_alpha   90.00
_cell.angle_beta   90.00
_cell.angle_gamma   90.00
#
_symmetry.space_group_name_H-M   'P 1'
#
loop_
_entity.id
_entity.type
_entity.pdbx_description
1 polymer ?
#
loop_
_entity_poly.entity_id
_entity_poly.type
_entity_poly.pdbx_seq_one_letter_code
_entity_poly.pdbx_strand_id
1 'polypeptide(L)'
;MGDWDHLHDMYNEGYSADQIAEAAACGYNPYEFDPDDFGYSSDEWEVVDSNFSSDMPEINPELESIFEGLVDSAEAFYKLTNRYLQIWGELGELYAEIAYGIKRHKPHTKGSDGKLGNDFIEIKTISPEKSKDEVRVKRAGNFNKLLIVKISEDFTFEAKLIARKDLPKGDGKHAKASWDCKQQK
;
A
#
# COMPACT_ATOMS: atom_id res chain seq x y z
N MET A 1 -33.68 8.21 14.28
CA MET A 1 -33.25 6.85 13.91
C MET A 1 -31.84 6.70 14.43
N GLY A 2 -31.64 5.74 15.32
CA GLY A 2 -30.37 5.57 16.01
C GLY A 2 -29.34 4.96 15.08
N ASP A 3 -28.06 5.24 15.30
CA ASP A 3 -26.90 4.69 14.56
C ASP A 3 -26.85 3.15 14.50
N TRP A 4 -27.80 2.45 15.11
CA TRP A 4 -27.85 1.00 15.26
C TRP A 4 -29.10 0.35 14.69
N ASP A 5 -30.02 1.12 14.08
CA ASP A 5 -31.26 0.58 13.50
C ASP A 5 -30.94 -0.47 12.40
N HIS A 6 -29.88 -0.25 11.62
CA HIS A 6 -29.42 -1.17 10.57
C HIS A 6 -28.98 -2.55 11.08
N LEU A 7 -28.51 -2.68 12.33
CA LEU A 7 -28.13 -3.98 12.91
C LEU A 7 -29.36 -4.82 13.27
N HIS A 8 -30.46 -4.17 13.65
CA HIS A 8 -31.73 -4.85 13.89
C HIS A 8 -32.32 -5.37 12.59
N ASP A 9 -32.19 -4.61 11.49
CA ASP A 9 -32.60 -5.03 10.16
C ASP A 9 -31.78 -6.24 9.69
N MET A 10 -30.45 -6.22 9.86
CA MET A 10 -29.59 -7.40 9.57
C MET A 10 -29.97 -8.64 10.39
N TYR A 11 -30.35 -8.48 11.66
CA TYR A 11 -30.81 -9.62 12.46
C TYR A 11 -32.12 -10.21 11.92
N ASN A 12 -33.07 -9.35 11.53
CA ASN A 12 -34.35 -9.77 10.98
C ASN A 12 -34.22 -10.39 9.57
N GLU A 13 -33.23 -9.96 8.80
CA GLU A 13 -32.89 -10.52 7.49
C GLU A 13 -32.09 -11.83 7.58
N GLY A 14 -31.77 -12.30 8.78
CA GLY A 14 -31.18 -13.62 9.03
C GLY A 14 -29.67 -13.69 8.87
N TYR A 15 -28.98 -12.54 8.94
CA TYR A 15 -27.51 -12.51 8.94
C TYR A 15 -26.95 -13.20 10.18
N SER A 16 -25.77 -13.81 10.04
CA SER A 16 -25.12 -14.50 11.15
C SER A 16 -24.60 -13.53 12.21
N ALA A 17 -24.45 -14.02 13.45
CA ALA A 17 -23.97 -13.21 14.57
C ALA A 17 -22.59 -12.57 14.30
N ASP A 18 -21.71 -13.26 13.59
CA ASP A 18 -20.39 -12.74 13.23
C ASP A 18 -20.48 -11.58 12.22
N GLN A 19 -21.41 -11.65 11.27
CA GLN A 19 -21.64 -10.59 10.28
C GLN A 19 -22.25 -9.33 10.92
N ILE A 20 -23.16 -9.50 11.87
CA ILE A 20 -23.76 -8.39 12.62
C ILE A 20 -22.70 -7.74 13.52
N ALA A 21 -21.82 -8.53 14.13
CA ALA A 21 -20.71 -8.01 14.94
C ALA A 21 -19.70 -7.21 14.10
N GLU A 22 -19.44 -7.64 12.86
CA GLU A 22 -18.58 -6.92 11.92
C GLU A 22 -19.21 -5.61 11.46
N ALA A 23 -20.49 -5.61 11.09
CA ALA A 23 -21.23 -4.39 10.76
C ALA A 23 -21.26 -3.41 11.93
N ALA A 24 -21.40 -3.92 13.16
CA ALA A 24 -21.39 -3.11 14.36
C ALA A 24 -20.03 -2.42 14.60
N ALA A 25 -18.93 -3.10 14.26
CA ALA A 25 -17.58 -2.56 14.36
C ALA A 25 -17.27 -1.51 13.28
N CYS A 26 -17.92 -1.60 12.12
CA CYS A 26 -17.75 -0.67 11.01
C CYS A 26 -18.74 0.51 11.03
N GLY A 27 -19.87 0.38 11.73
CA GLY A 27 -20.93 1.40 11.78
C GLY A 27 -21.81 1.46 10.52
N TYR A 28 -21.72 0.45 9.66
CA TYR A 28 -22.54 0.27 8.45
C TYR A 28 -22.59 -1.23 8.08
N ASN A 29 -23.59 -1.66 7.31
CA ASN A 29 -23.67 -3.04 6.80
C ASN A 29 -22.72 -3.24 5.60
N PRO A 30 -21.62 -4.01 5.72
CA PRO A 30 -20.66 -4.18 4.62
C PRO A 30 -21.15 -5.14 3.53
N TYR A 31 -22.27 -5.84 3.76
CA TYR A 31 -22.83 -6.85 2.86
C TYR A 31 -23.96 -6.32 1.96
N GLU A 32 -24.39 -5.07 2.17
CA GLU A 32 -25.28 -4.33 1.25
C GLU A 32 -24.55 -3.77 0.03
N PHE A 33 -23.23 -3.97 -0.08
CA PHE A 33 -22.45 -3.46 -1.19
C PHE A 33 -22.71 -4.28 -2.45
N ASP A 34 -23.64 -3.80 -3.28
CA ASP A 34 -23.82 -4.26 -4.66
C ASP A 34 -22.99 -3.36 -5.61
N PRO A 35 -21.91 -3.87 -6.24
CA PRO A 35 -21.10 -3.10 -7.19
C PRO A 35 -21.90 -2.59 -8.40
N ASP A 36 -22.96 -3.30 -8.78
CA ASP A 36 -23.77 -2.96 -9.95
C ASP A 36 -24.53 -1.65 -9.74
N ASP A 37 -24.88 -1.31 -8.49
CA ASP A 37 -25.63 -0.10 -8.13
C ASP A 37 -24.82 1.20 -8.35
N PHE A 38 -23.49 1.09 -8.47
CA PHE A 38 -22.57 2.18 -8.80
C PHE A 38 -22.07 2.14 -10.26
N GLY A 39 -22.67 1.28 -11.10
CA GLY A 39 -22.33 1.17 -12.51
C GLY A 39 -21.06 0.37 -12.80
N TYR A 40 -20.56 -0.43 -11.85
CA TYR A 40 -19.48 -1.37 -12.09
C TYR A 40 -20.05 -2.73 -12.51
N SER A 41 -20.21 -2.91 -13.84
CA SER A 41 -20.62 -4.21 -14.39
C SER A 41 -19.53 -5.26 -14.18
N SER A 42 -19.91 -6.40 -13.60
CA SER A 42 -19.01 -7.57 -13.45
C SER A 42 -18.51 -8.13 -14.80
N ASP A 43 -19.10 -7.72 -15.93
CA ASP A 43 -18.74 -8.20 -17.27
C ASP A 43 -17.72 -7.31 -18.01
N GLU A 44 -17.30 -6.17 -17.45
CA GLU A 44 -16.26 -5.28 -18.02
C GLU A 44 -14.83 -5.62 -17.54
N TRP A 45 -14.57 -6.88 -17.18
CA TRP A 45 -13.20 -7.36 -17.00
C TRP A 45 -12.59 -7.69 -18.36
N GLU A 46 -12.21 -6.67 -19.13
CA GLU A 46 -11.42 -6.91 -20.33
C GLU A 46 -10.04 -7.46 -19.94
N VAL A 47 -9.72 -8.64 -20.48
CA VAL A 47 -8.38 -9.21 -20.49
C VAL A 47 -7.54 -8.33 -21.42
N VAL A 48 -6.96 -7.27 -20.86
CA VAL A 48 -6.09 -6.38 -21.64
C VAL A 48 -4.80 -7.12 -22.00
N ASP A 49 -4.66 -7.29 -23.31
CA ASP A 49 -3.58 -7.95 -24.04
C ASP A 49 -2.18 -7.51 -23.57
N SER A 50 -1.28 -8.48 -23.63
CA SER A 50 0.15 -8.35 -23.41
C SER A 50 0.83 -7.47 -24.47
N ASN A 51 0.63 -6.16 -24.38
CA ASN A 51 1.46 -5.16 -25.05
C ASN A 51 2.10 -4.26 -23.99
N PHE A 52 3.34 -4.59 -23.64
CA PHE A 52 4.21 -3.70 -22.87
C PHE A 52 4.58 -2.52 -23.77
N SER A 53 3.70 -1.53 -23.87
CA SER A 53 4.07 -0.25 -24.45
C SER A 53 5.14 0.36 -23.55
N SER A 54 6.26 0.70 -24.15
CA SER A 54 7.36 1.48 -23.57
C SER A 54 6.92 2.93 -23.38
N ASP A 55 5.83 3.13 -22.63
CA ASP A 55 5.42 4.44 -22.15
C ASP A 55 6.14 4.63 -20.82
N MET A 56 7.25 5.38 -20.86
CA MET A 56 7.79 5.96 -19.63
C MET A 56 6.63 6.70 -18.96
N PRO A 57 6.32 6.41 -17.69
CA PRO A 57 5.25 7.11 -17.00
C PRO A 57 5.52 8.61 -17.09
N GLU A 58 4.57 9.41 -17.57
CA GLU A 58 4.66 10.85 -17.48
C GLU A 58 4.65 11.21 -15.99
N ILE A 59 5.86 11.44 -15.44
CA ILE A 59 6.04 11.87 -14.06
C ILE A 59 5.49 13.30 -13.96
N ASN A 60 4.61 13.54 -13.00
CA ASN A 60 4.13 14.88 -12.72
C ASN A 60 5.28 15.73 -12.15
N PRO A 61 5.79 16.76 -12.86
CA PRO A 61 6.91 17.57 -12.38
C PRO A 61 6.60 18.32 -11.09
N GLU A 62 5.32 18.63 -10.81
CA GLU A 62 4.92 19.22 -9.53
C GLU A 62 5.09 18.23 -8.38
N LEU A 63 4.83 16.94 -8.62
CA LEU A 63 5.00 15.89 -7.60
C LEU A 63 6.48 15.68 -7.28
N GLU A 64 7.35 15.68 -8.29
CA GLU A 64 8.80 15.61 -8.11
C GLU A 64 9.32 16.80 -7.28
N SER A 65 8.86 18.02 -7.58
CA SER A 65 9.22 19.21 -6.80
C SER A 65 8.75 19.13 -5.33
N ILE A 66 7.54 18.62 -5.09
CA ILE A 66 7.05 18.39 -3.72
C ILE A 66 7.90 17.35 -2.99
N PHE A 67 8.26 16.25 -3.67
CA PHE A 67 9.10 15.21 -3.09
C PHE A 67 10.48 15.77 -2.70
N GLU A 68 11.15 16.49 -3.58
CA GLU A 68 12.45 17.13 -3.30
C GLU A 68 12.34 18.11 -2.12
N GLY A 69 11.31 18.97 -2.11
CA GLY A 69 11.09 19.91 -1.02
C GLY A 69 10.83 19.24 0.34
N LEU A 70 10.15 18.09 0.35
CA LEU A 70 9.94 17.30 1.57
C LEU A 70 11.24 16.65 2.06
N VAL A 71 12.06 16.13 1.14
CA VAL A 71 13.38 15.56 1.47
C VAL A 71 14.30 16.63 2.04
N ASP A 72 14.42 17.78 1.39
CA ASP A 72 15.21 18.92 1.85
C ASP A 72 14.77 19.41 3.22
N SER A 73 13.46 19.49 3.44
CA SER A 73 12.89 19.89 4.73
C SER A 73 13.21 18.88 5.84
N ALA A 74 13.11 17.59 5.54
CA ALA A 74 13.42 16.53 6.50
C ALA A 74 14.92 16.50 6.83
N GLU A 75 15.80 16.73 5.84
CA GLU A 75 17.24 16.80 6.03
C GLU A 75 17.64 18.04 6.85
N ALA A 76 17.12 19.22 6.49
CA ALA A 76 17.37 20.46 7.23
C ALA A 76 16.88 20.36 8.68
N PHE A 77 15.71 19.76 8.91
CA PHE A 77 15.18 19.51 10.25
C PHE A 77 16.10 18.61 11.08
N TYR A 78 16.64 17.54 10.48
CA TYR A 78 17.59 16.66 11.14
C TYR A 78 18.89 17.40 11.47
N LYS A 79 19.48 18.11 10.51
CA LYS A 79 20.71 18.90 10.72
C LYS A 79 20.57 19.91 11.85
N LEU A 80 19.40 20.54 11.99
CA LEU A 80 19.15 21.55 13.01
C LEU A 80 18.83 20.97 14.38
N THR A 81 18.07 19.87 14.44
CA THR A 81 17.48 19.38 15.69
C THR A 81 18.04 18.05 16.18
N ASN A 82 18.85 17.38 15.35
CA ASN A 82 19.33 16.01 15.56
C ASN A 82 18.18 15.01 15.81
N ARG A 83 17.01 15.28 15.21
CA ARG A 83 15.82 14.41 15.26
C ARG A 83 15.27 14.23 13.86
N TYR A 84 14.78 13.03 13.56
CA TYR A 84 14.17 12.73 12.27
C TYR A 84 12.71 13.18 12.20
N LEU A 85 12.33 13.77 11.07
CA LEU A 85 10.94 14.04 10.75
C LEU A 85 10.26 12.72 10.34
N GLN A 86 9.20 12.33 11.05
CA GLN A 86 8.57 11.00 10.93
C GLN A 86 7.61 10.89 9.73
N ILE A 87 8.09 11.20 8.52
CA ILE A 87 7.32 11.19 7.26
C ILE A 87 7.79 10.08 6.28
N TRP A 88 8.54 9.10 6.79
CA TRP A 88 9.20 8.07 5.96
C TRP A 88 8.25 7.23 5.10
N GLY A 89 7.05 6.93 5.61
CA GLY A 89 6.04 6.20 4.83
C GLY A 89 5.67 6.97 3.55
N GLU A 90 5.29 8.24 3.72
CA GLU A 90 4.91 9.12 2.61
C GLU A 90 6.06 9.32 1.62
N LEU A 91 7.28 9.57 2.10
CA LEU A 91 8.44 9.71 1.23
C LEU A 91 8.72 8.43 0.43
N GLY A 92 8.52 7.25 1.03
CA GLY A 92 8.67 5.98 0.33
C GLY A 92 7.62 5.78 -0.76
N GLU A 93 6.36 6.16 -0.49
CA GLU A 93 5.27 6.08 -1.46
C GLU A 93 5.43 7.09 -2.61
N LEU A 94 5.84 8.33 -2.33
CA LEU A 94 6.14 9.33 -3.35
C LEU A 94 7.31 8.91 -4.24
N TYR A 95 8.40 8.40 -3.63
CA TYR A 95 9.53 7.86 -4.38
C TYR A 95 9.11 6.69 -5.28
N ALA A 96 8.23 5.82 -4.80
CA ALA A 96 7.69 4.70 -5.58
C ALA A 96 6.87 5.17 -6.79
N GLU A 97 6.07 6.22 -6.64
CA GLU A 97 5.32 6.84 -7.73
C GLU A 97 6.25 7.46 -8.77
N ILE A 98 7.24 8.25 -8.33
CA ILE A 98 8.17 8.99 -9.20
C ILE A 98 9.14 8.03 -9.91
N ALA A 99 9.82 7.14 -9.17
CA ALA A 99 10.91 6.33 -9.72
C ALA A 99 10.44 5.06 -10.44
N TYR A 100 9.25 4.53 -10.10
CA TYR A 100 8.75 3.27 -10.65
C TYR A 100 7.42 3.42 -11.40
N GLY A 101 6.82 4.61 -11.46
CA GLY A 101 5.52 4.82 -12.11
C GLY A 101 4.36 4.13 -11.40
N ILE A 102 4.48 3.89 -10.09
CA ILE A 102 3.42 3.25 -9.32
C ILE A 102 2.25 4.22 -9.16
N LYS A 103 1.07 3.81 -9.63
CA LYS A 103 -0.17 4.56 -9.42
C LYS A 103 -0.68 4.25 -8.02
N ARG A 104 -0.53 5.21 -7.10
CA ARG A 104 -1.04 5.07 -5.72
C ARG A 104 -2.55 5.00 -5.70
N HIS A 105 -3.08 4.20 -4.78
CA HIS A 105 -4.52 4.17 -4.55
C HIS A 105 -4.98 5.46 -3.85
N LYS A 106 -6.29 5.72 -3.90
CA LYS A 106 -6.87 6.80 -3.09
C LYS A 106 -6.63 6.50 -1.60
N PRO A 107 -6.48 7.52 -0.75
CA PRO A 107 -6.40 7.33 0.70
C PRO A 107 -7.53 6.42 1.21
N HIS A 108 -7.22 5.60 2.22
CA HIS A 108 -8.14 4.64 2.84
C HIS A 108 -8.59 3.45 1.97
N THR A 109 -7.98 3.24 0.80
CA THR A 109 -8.19 2.02 0.02
C THR A 109 -7.70 0.81 0.82
N LYS A 110 -8.54 -0.22 0.98
CA LYS A 110 -8.15 -1.46 1.65
C LYS A 110 -7.31 -2.31 0.70
N GLY A 111 -6.12 -2.75 1.14
CA GLY A 111 -5.28 -3.68 0.37
C GLY A 111 -3.84 -3.21 0.28
N SER A 112 -3.30 -3.20 -0.95
CA SER A 112 -1.98 -2.67 -1.31
C SER A 112 -1.96 -1.14 -1.33
N ASP A 113 -0.77 -0.54 -1.46
CA ASP A 113 -0.58 0.91 -1.50
C ASP A 113 -0.74 1.49 -2.93
N GLY A 114 -0.45 0.70 -3.97
CA GLY A 114 -0.64 1.14 -5.35
C GLY A 114 -0.65 0.00 -6.39
N LYS A 115 -0.63 0.37 -7.67
CA LYS A 115 -0.52 -0.56 -8.81
C LYS A 115 0.59 -0.18 -9.77
N LEU A 116 1.23 -1.21 -10.34
CA LEU A 116 2.14 -1.10 -11.48
C LEU A 116 1.65 -2.04 -12.57
N GLY A 117 0.97 -1.51 -13.60
CA GLY A 117 0.22 -2.32 -14.55
C GLY A 117 -0.84 -3.18 -13.83
N ASN A 118 -0.73 -4.50 -13.98
CA ASN A 118 -1.63 -5.46 -13.35
C ASN A 118 -1.19 -5.89 -11.94
N ASP A 119 -0.03 -5.45 -11.48
CA ASP A 119 0.50 -5.82 -10.17
C ASP A 119 0.01 -4.91 -9.07
N PHE A 120 -0.43 -5.50 -7.96
CA PHE A 120 -0.77 -4.81 -6.71
C PHE A 120 0.48 -4.72 -5.84
N ILE A 121 0.90 -3.50 -5.54
CA ILE A 121 2.19 -3.20 -4.90
C ILE A 121 1.97 -2.76 -3.46
N GLU A 122 2.47 -3.55 -2.52
CA GLU A 122 2.66 -3.12 -1.13
C GLU A 122 4.01 -2.38 -1.03
N ILE A 123 4.03 -1.21 -0.43
CA ILE A 123 5.20 -0.37 -0.22
C ILE A 123 5.56 -0.39 1.27
N LYS A 124 6.85 -0.61 1.56
CA LYS A 124 7.37 -0.52 2.93
C LYS A 124 8.69 0.23 2.95
N THR A 125 8.74 1.27 3.76
CA THR A 125 9.95 2.07 3.96
C THR A 125 10.81 1.51 5.09
N ILE A 126 12.12 1.42 4.86
CA ILE A 126 13.17 1.28 5.87
C ILE A 126 13.74 2.68 6.09
N SER A 127 13.48 3.24 7.26
CA SER A 127 13.98 4.56 7.66
C SER A 127 15.46 4.52 8.08
N PRO A 128 16.16 5.67 8.08
CA PRO A 128 17.59 5.72 8.44
C PRO A 128 17.87 5.26 9.88
N GLU A 129 16.92 5.51 10.79
CA GLU A 129 17.02 5.14 12.20
C GLU A 129 16.79 3.64 12.48
N LYS A 130 16.40 2.85 11.47
CA LYS A 130 16.04 1.46 11.66
C LYS A 130 17.30 0.57 11.70
N SER A 131 17.55 -0.06 12.84
CA SER A 131 18.72 -0.94 13.05
C SER A 131 18.74 -2.23 12.24
N LYS A 132 17.60 -2.63 11.66
CA LYS A 132 17.49 -3.85 10.85
C LYS A 132 16.89 -3.52 9.50
N ASP A 133 17.58 -3.96 8.47
CA ASP A 133 17.14 -3.87 7.08
C ASP A 133 16.09 -4.95 6.75
N GLU A 134 14.98 -4.89 7.48
CA GLU A 134 13.85 -5.81 7.35
C GLU A 134 12.51 -5.06 7.41
N VAL A 135 11.54 -5.55 6.66
CA VAL A 135 10.14 -5.09 6.72
C VAL A 135 9.21 -6.28 6.97
N ARG A 136 8.01 -5.96 7.47
CA ARG A 136 6.96 -6.95 7.70
C ARG A 136 5.72 -6.54 6.93
N VAL A 137 5.11 -7.51 6.27
CA VAL A 137 3.87 -7.34 5.51
C VAL A 137 2.85 -8.37 5.98
N LYS A 138 1.57 -8.00 6.01
CA LYS A 138 0.49 -8.91 6.41
C LYS A 138 0.30 -9.94 5.31
N ARG A 139 0.28 -11.23 5.66
CA ARG A 139 0.01 -12.29 4.68
C ARG A 139 -1.41 -12.25 4.14
N ALA A 140 -2.36 -11.66 4.85
CA ALA A 140 -3.72 -11.47 4.38
C ALA A 140 -3.89 -10.25 3.44
N GLY A 141 -2.84 -9.43 3.25
CA GLY A 141 -2.91 -8.24 2.39
C GLY A 141 -3.12 -8.61 0.92
N ASN A 142 -3.87 -7.77 0.19
CA ASN A 142 -4.11 -7.93 -1.23
C ASN A 142 -3.00 -7.26 -2.06
N PHE A 143 -1.83 -7.89 -2.12
CA PHE A 143 -0.71 -7.48 -2.97
C PHE A 143 -0.07 -8.72 -3.63
N ASN A 144 0.58 -8.54 -4.77
CA ASN A 144 1.34 -9.60 -5.43
C ASN A 144 2.84 -9.28 -5.55
N LYS A 145 3.24 -8.02 -5.30
CA LYS A 145 4.64 -7.61 -5.16
C LYS A 145 4.81 -6.66 -3.97
N LEU A 146 5.98 -6.74 -3.35
CA LEU A 146 6.43 -5.85 -2.27
C LEU A 146 7.55 -4.97 -2.81
N LEU A 147 7.38 -3.66 -2.76
CA LEU A 147 8.45 -2.69 -2.95
C LEU A 147 8.98 -2.27 -1.58
N ILE A 148 10.25 -2.56 -1.32
CA ILE A 148 10.97 -2.02 -0.17
C ILE A 148 11.69 -0.77 -0.63
N VAL A 149 11.43 0.36 0.02
CA VAL A 149 12.18 1.60 -0.18
C VAL A 149 13.09 1.80 1.04
N LYS A 150 14.38 1.96 0.83
CA LYS A 150 15.37 2.21 1.88
C LYS A 150 15.84 3.65 1.76
N ILE A 151 15.77 4.38 2.88
CA ILE A 151 16.26 5.74 3.00
C ILE A 151 17.50 5.70 3.90
N SER A 152 18.61 6.24 3.42
CA SER A 152 19.88 6.28 4.15
C SER A 152 20.01 7.52 5.06
N GLU A 153 21.04 7.56 5.90
CA GLU A 153 21.31 8.69 6.80
C GLU A 153 21.63 9.99 6.05
N ASP A 154 22.12 9.90 4.82
CA ASP A 154 22.33 10.99 3.87
C ASP A 154 21.13 11.25 2.95
N PHE A 155 19.93 10.77 3.34
CA PHE A 155 18.66 11.02 2.65
C PHE A 155 18.64 10.55 1.18
N THR A 156 19.45 9.54 0.85
CA THR A 156 19.41 8.87 -0.46
C THR A 156 18.39 7.73 -0.43
N PHE A 157 17.81 7.45 -1.60
CA PHE A 157 16.74 6.48 -1.75
C PHE A 157 17.19 5.33 -2.65
N GLU A 158 17.03 4.11 -2.15
CA GLU A 158 17.16 2.88 -2.92
C GLU A 158 15.86 2.09 -2.82
N ALA A 159 15.53 1.30 -3.84
CA ALA A 159 14.38 0.39 -3.71
C ALA A 159 14.61 -0.98 -4.34
N LYS A 160 13.85 -1.94 -3.82
CA LYS A 160 13.91 -3.35 -4.22
C LYS A 160 12.51 -3.92 -4.33
N LEU A 161 12.18 -4.38 -5.53
CA LEU A 161 10.90 -5.06 -5.82
C LEU A 161 11.05 -6.57 -5.63
N ILE A 162 10.13 -7.18 -4.87
CA ILE A 162 10.12 -8.60 -4.53
C ILE A 162 8.75 -9.18 -4.88
N ALA A 163 8.70 -10.25 -5.67
CA ALA A 163 7.43 -10.94 -5.92
C ALA A 163 6.96 -11.66 -4.65
N ARG A 164 5.65 -11.65 -4.39
CA ARG A 164 5.07 -12.27 -3.18
C ARG A 164 5.41 -13.76 -3.05
N LYS A 165 5.51 -14.46 -4.18
CA LYS A 165 5.91 -15.87 -4.24
C LYS A 165 7.35 -16.12 -3.75
N ASP A 166 8.20 -15.10 -3.78
CA ASP A 166 9.60 -15.17 -3.37
C ASP A 166 9.78 -14.73 -1.89
N LEU A 167 8.70 -14.29 -1.24
CA LEU A 167 8.72 -14.01 0.20
C LEU A 167 8.83 -15.32 1.00
N PRO A 168 9.51 -15.31 2.16
CA PRO A 168 9.63 -16.49 3.00
C PRO A 168 8.27 -17.13 3.33
N LYS A 169 8.17 -18.43 3.08
CA LYS A 169 6.99 -19.25 3.43
C LYS A 169 6.83 -19.33 4.96
N GLY A 170 5.60 -19.53 5.42
CA GLY A 170 5.30 -19.74 6.84
C GLY A 170 3.86 -19.39 7.20
N ASP A 171 3.41 -19.86 8.36
CA ASP A 171 1.99 -19.82 8.77
C ASP A 171 1.64 -18.63 9.66
N GLY A 172 2.62 -17.79 10.00
CA GLY A 172 2.41 -16.61 10.84
C GLY A 172 1.67 -15.48 10.10
N LYS A 173 0.99 -14.60 10.86
CA LYS A 173 0.22 -13.45 10.32
C LYS A 173 1.03 -12.52 9.39
N HIS A 174 2.34 -12.46 9.58
CA HIS A 174 3.24 -11.59 8.81
C HIS A 174 4.30 -12.39 8.07
N ALA A 175 4.64 -11.94 6.87
CA ALA A 175 5.87 -12.33 6.17
C ALA A 175 6.95 -11.29 6.47
N LYS A 176 8.19 -11.74 6.62
CA LYS A 176 9.36 -10.90 6.84
C LYS A 176 10.18 -10.87 5.56
N ALA A 177 10.50 -9.69 5.07
CA ALA A 177 11.41 -9.49 3.93
C ALA A 177 12.64 -8.74 4.42
N SER A 178 13.82 -9.14 3.96
CA SER A 178 15.08 -8.43 4.25
C SER A 178 15.66 -7.83 2.97
N TRP A 179 16.28 -6.67 3.10
CA TRP A 179 17.00 -5.98 2.04
C TRP A 179 18.07 -6.90 1.41
N ASP A 180 18.85 -7.60 2.24
CA ASP A 180 19.99 -8.41 1.82
C ASP A 180 19.62 -9.82 1.33
N CYS A 181 18.34 -10.23 1.38
CA CYS A 181 17.93 -11.52 0.85
C CYS A 181 18.15 -11.53 -0.68
N LYS A 182 19.29 -12.07 -1.11
CA LYS A 182 19.56 -12.41 -2.51
C LYS A 182 18.39 -13.24 -3.03
N GLN A 183 17.85 -12.87 -4.19
CA GLN A 183 16.88 -13.70 -4.90
C GLN A 183 17.56 -15.06 -5.13
N GLN A 184 17.05 -16.13 -4.52
CA GLN A 184 17.48 -17.48 -4.87
C GLN A 184 16.96 -17.73 -6.30
N LYS A 185 17.90 -17.76 -7.24
CA LYS A 185 17.66 -18.19 -8.62
C LYS A 185 17.26 -19.66 -8.65
#